data_AF-A0A9P3Q878-F1
#
_entry.id   AF-A0A9P3Q878-F1
#
_cell.length_a   1.000
_cell.length_b   1.000
_cell.length_c   1.000
_cell.angle_alpha   90.00
_cell.angle_beta   90.00
_cell.angle_gamma   90.00
#
_symmetry.space_group_name_H-M   'P 1'
#
loop_
_entity.id
_entity.type
_entity.pdbx_description
1 polymer ?
#
loop_
_entity_poly.entity_id
_entity_poly.type
_entity_poly.pdbx_seq_one_letter_code
_entity_poly.pdbx_strand_id
1 'polypeptide(L)'
;MACCVIAALLLAIAHRLTPWRRRKPDVAGFAPPATRPAPGEGLVSCGMPQHQPSVALTRHLAASAWICRFVAVGAGVYFAAVALALRSGLAHSTASVSIWAARTLGMVAVAGIAMALSTNIFRRGADRSTGREISGYAAIGLGLMLIEGTSFDMHLLSTYYVMSSSLHNAIHLAGYGLLLPGIAVALPSPQQRSEEV
;
A
#
# COMPACT_ATOMS: atom_id res chain seq x y z
N MET A 1 19.58 15.69 -2.46
CA MET A 1 18.21 15.96 -2.95
C MET A 1 17.35 14.70 -3.05
N ALA A 2 17.78 13.63 -3.73
CA ALA A 2 17.02 12.37 -3.79
C ALA A 2 16.69 11.77 -2.40
N CYS A 3 17.61 11.83 -1.45
CA CYS A 3 17.40 11.42 -0.06
C CYS A 3 16.26 12.19 0.64
N CYS A 4 16.10 13.48 0.37
CA CYS A 4 15.03 14.31 0.94
C CYS A 4 13.67 13.97 0.34
N VAL A 5 13.63 13.68 -0.97
CA VAL A 5 12.41 13.25 -1.66
C VAL A 5 11.97 11.87 -1.16
N ILE A 6 12.92 10.94 -1.01
CA ILE A 6 12.65 9.61 -0.43
C ILE A 6 12.15 9.73 1.01
N ALA A 7 12.82 10.54 1.84
CA ALA A 7 12.40 10.78 3.22
C ALA A 7 11.00 11.41 3.30
N ALA A 8 10.70 12.40 2.45
CA ALA A 8 9.38 13.01 2.36
C ALA A 8 8.31 12.02 1.88
N LEU A 9 8.65 11.13 0.95
CA LEU A 9 7.74 10.09 0.46
C LEU A 9 7.44 9.07 1.54
N LEU A 10 8.47 8.60 2.24
CA LEU A 10 8.34 7.68 3.36
C LEU A 10 7.55 8.34 4.51
N LEU A 11 7.77 9.62 4.79
CA LEU A 11 6.97 10.37 5.77
C LEU A 11 5.51 10.52 5.33
N ALA A 12 5.25 10.84 4.06
CA ALA A 12 3.89 11.00 3.54
C ALA A 12 3.12 9.68 3.55
N ILE A 13 3.80 8.58 3.19
CA ILE A 13 3.27 7.23 3.29
C ILE A 13 3.04 6.87 4.75
N ALA A 14 4.02 7.02 5.63
CA ALA A 14 3.87 6.75 7.07
C ALA A 14 2.71 7.54 7.67
N HIS A 15 2.61 8.83 7.39
CA HIS A 15 1.55 9.70 7.90
C HIS A 15 0.15 9.32 7.36
N ARG A 16 0.05 8.80 6.13
CA ARG A 16 -1.23 8.28 5.56
C ARG A 16 -1.57 6.87 6.03
N LEU A 17 -0.57 6.03 6.28
CA LEU A 17 -0.73 4.67 6.79
C LEU A 17 -1.03 4.66 8.29
N THR A 18 -0.62 5.69 9.02
CA THR A 18 -0.81 5.73 10.47
C THR A 18 -2.29 5.88 10.84
N PRO A 19 -2.82 5.01 11.71
CA PRO A 19 -4.24 4.92 12.04
C PRO A 19 -4.80 6.08 12.88
N TRP A 20 -3.96 7.01 13.36
CA TRP A 20 -4.43 8.16 14.15
C TRP A 20 -5.43 9.05 13.38
N ARG A 21 -5.41 9.05 12.04
CA ARG A 21 -6.42 9.72 11.18
C ARG A 21 -7.66 8.88 10.85
N ARG A 22 -7.67 7.57 11.16
CA ARG A 22 -8.86 6.72 11.01
C ARG A 22 -9.81 6.79 12.20
N ARG A 23 -9.36 7.34 13.33
CA ARG A 23 -10.31 7.99 14.23
C ARG A 23 -10.84 9.22 13.49
N LYS A 24 -11.99 9.07 12.81
CA LYS A 24 -12.97 10.15 12.91
C LYS A 24 -12.96 10.54 14.40
N PRO A 25 -12.86 11.82 14.79
CA PRO A 25 -13.31 12.15 16.12
C PRO A 25 -14.69 11.51 16.21
N ASP A 26 -14.85 10.57 17.14
CA ASP A 26 -16.17 10.13 17.52
C ASP A 26 -16.87 11.41 17.98
N VAL A 27 -17.57 12.06 17.05
CA VAL A 27 -18.60 13.03 17.40
C VAL A 27 -19.73 12.30 18.13
N ALA A 28 -19.71 10.96 18.13
CA ALA A 28 -20.45 10.08 19.02
C ALA A 28 -19.87 9.97 20.45
N GLY A 29 -18.70 10.56 20.73
CA GLY A 29 -17.98 10.44 22.00
C GLY A 29 -17.88 11.74 22.81
N PHE A 30 -18.26 12.89 22.25
CA PHE A 30 -18.67 14.00 23.09
C PHE A 30 -20.07 13.64 23.60
N ALA A 31 -20.13 13.16 24.84
CA ALA A 31 -21.38 13.12 25.58
C ALA A 31 -22.10 14.45 25.35
N PRO A 32 -23.38 14.45 24.88
CA PRO A 32 -24.14 15.68 24.86
C PRO A 32 -24.06 16.30 26.26
N PRO A 33 -23.93 17.63 26.39
CA PRO A 33 -23.89 18.27 27.70
C PRO A 33 -25.06 17.72 28.52
N ALA A 34 -24.78 17.17 29.69
CA ALA A 34 -25.78 16.48 30.51
C ALA A 34 -26.89 17.47 30.89
N THR A 35 -27.94 17.52 30.09
CA THR A 35 -29.15 18.27 30.42
C THR A 35 -29.93 17.43 31.40
N ARG A 36 -30.10 17.95 32.62
CA ARG A 36 -30.99 17.36 33.62
C ARG A 36 -32.40 17.34 32.99
N PRO A 37 -33.03 16.17 32.78
CA PRO A 37 -34.40 16.12 32.28
C PRO A 37 -35.31 16.84 33.27
N ALA A 38 -36.29 17.60 32.74
CA ALA A 38 -37.24 18.28 33.59
C ALA A 38 -38.05 17.24 34.41
N PRO A 39 -38.44 17.53 35.66
CA PRO A 39 -39.22 16.60 36.45
C PRO A 39 -40.53 16.24 35.72
N GLY A 40 -40.67 14.99 35.29
CA GLY A 40 -41.85 14.48 34.57
C GLY A 40 -41.60 14.01 33.14
N GLU A 41 -40.42 14.27 32.56
CA GLU A 41 -40.07 13.71 31.25
C GLU A 41 -39.61 12.25 31.41
N GLY A 42 -40.37 11.32 30.81
CA GLY A 42 -39.99 9.92 30.74
C GLY A 42 -38.61 9.75 30.07
N LEU A 43 -37.83 8.79 30.56
CA LEU A 43 -36.54 8.42 29.98
C LEU A 43 -36.72 8.06 28.50
N VAL A 44 -36.48 9.01 27.61
CA VAL A 44 -36.34 8.74 26.18
C VAL A 44 -35.06 7.91 26.06
N SER A 45 -35.22 6.61 25.84
CA SER A 45 -34.13 5.73 25.45
C SER A 45 -33.52 6.32 24.19
N CYS A 46 -32.38 7.01 24.31
CA CYS A 46 -31.57 7.40 23.18
C CYS A 46 -31.21 6.11 22.44
N GLY A 47 -31.89 5.87 21.32
CA GLY A 47 -31.62 4.72 20.47
C GLY A 47 -30.12 4.67 20.22
N MET A 48 -29.47 3.61 20.69
CA MET A 48 -28.08 3.35 20.35
C MET A 48 -27.97 3.47 18.83
N PRO A 49 -26.99 4.20 18.29
CA PRO A 49 -26.80 4.28 16.85
C PRO A 49 -26.72 2.85 16.33
N GLN A 50 -27.74 2.42 15.59
CA GLN A 50 -27.74 1.12 14.93
C GLN A 50 -26.48 1.08 14.10
N HIS A 51 -25.55 0.20 14.46
CA HIS A 51 -24.40 -0.12 13.64
C HIS A 51 -24.97 -0.61 12.31
N GLN A 52 -25.03 0.26 11.30
CA GLN A 52 -25.32 -0.17 9.96
C GLN A 52 -24.26 -1.21 9.61
N PRO A 53 -24.64 -2.44 9.25
CA PRO A 53 -23.67 -3.47 8.90
C PRO A 53 -22.84 -2.93 7.74
N SER A 54 -21.54 -2.71 7.99
CA SER A 54 -20.62 -2.28 6.96
C SER A 54 -20.68 -3.28 5.81
N VAL A 55 -20.99 -2.81 4.60
CA VAL A 55 -20.97 -3.65 3.40
C VAL A 55 -19.59 -4.31 3.31
N ALA A 56 -19.55 -5.64 3.27
CA ALA A 56 -18.28 -6.36 3.14
C ALA A 56 -17.71 -6.11 1.74
N LEU A 57 -16.43 -5.77 1.65
CA LEU A 57 -15.75 -5.67 0.36
C LEU A 57 -15.67 -7.05 -0.28
N THR A 58 -15.88 -7.09 -1.61
CA THR A 58 -15.59 -8.31 -2.36
C THR A 58 -14.10 -8.61 -2.30
N ARG A 59 -13.73 -9.91 -2.32
CA ARG A 59 -12.32 -10.34 -2.25
C ARG A 59 -11.44 -9.68 -3.29
N HIS A 60 -11.92 -9.52 -4.52
CA HIS A 60 -11.18 -8.86 -5.59
C HIS A 60 -10.90 -7.37 -5.31
N LEU A 61 -11.85 -6.67 -4.70
CA LEU A 61 -11.67 -5.28 -4.29
C LEU A 61 -10.70 -5.16 -3.11
N ALA A 62 -10.79 -6.05 -2.12
CA ALA A 62 -9.84 -6.08 -1.01
C ALA A 62 -8.41 -6.40 -1.49
N ALA A 63 -8.25 -7.42 -2.35
CA ALA A 63 -6.99 -7.80 -2.96
C ALA A 63 -6.36 -6.65 -3.75
N SER A 64 -7.11 -6.00 -4.64
CA SER A 64 -6.60 -4.86 -5.41
C SER A 64 -6.22 -3.68 -4.51
N ALA A 65 -7.00 -3.37 -3.47
CA ALA A 65 -6.68 -2.32 -2.52
C ALA A 65 -5.37 -2.60 -1.77
N TRP A 66 -5.15 -3.84 -1.33
CA TRP A 66 -3.90 -4.24 -0.67
C TRP A 66 -2.70 -4.24 -1.62
N ILE A 67 -2.84 -4.82 -2.82
CA ILE A 67 -1.78 -4.82 -3.83
C ILE A 67 -1.36 -3.39 -4.15
N CYS A 68 -2.31 -2.48 -4.43
CA CYS A 68 -1.99 -1.07 -4.69
C CYS A 68 -1.24 -0.41 -3.52
N ARG A 69 -1.59 -0.74 -2.28
CA ARG A 69 -0.92 -0.22 -1.09
C ARG A 69 0.52 -0.72 -0.99
N PHE A 70 0.74 -2.01 -1.26
CA PHE A 70 2.07 -2.60 -1.21
C PHE A 70 2.94 -2.26 -2.43
N VAL A 71 2.36 -1.96 -3.58
CA VAL A 71 3.08 -1.34 -4.71
C VAL A 71 3.61 0.03 -4.29
N ALA A 72 2.79 0.86 -3.64
CA ALA A 72 3.23 2.18 -3.16
C ALA A 72 4.35 2.08 -2.11
N VAL A 73 4.26 1.13 -1.18
CA VAL A 73 5.35 0.84 -0.23
C VAL A 73 6.60 0.32 -0.96
N GLY A 74 6.40 -0.59 -1.90
CA GLY A 74 7.45 -1.17 -2.74
C GLY A 74 8.20 -0.10 -3.51
N ALA A 75 7.54 0.97 -3.95
CA ALA A 75 8.22 2.06 -4.65
C ALA A 75 9.23 2.73 -3.72
N GLY A 76 8.88 2.95 -2.46
CA GLY A 76 9.79 3.46 -1.43
C GLY A 76 10.99 2.52 -1.20
N VAL A 77 10.73 1.22 -1.05
CA VAL A 77 11.79 0.20 -0.91
C VAL A 77 12.70 0.17 -2.13
N TYR A 78 12.12 0.26 -3.33
CA TYR A 78 12.85 0.27 -4.59
C TYR A 78 13.75 1.51 -4.71
N PHE A 79 13.25 2.71 -4.38
CA PHE A 79 14.08 3.91 -4.34
C PHE A 79 15.27 3.77 -3.39
N ALA A 80 15.05 3.20 -2.20
CA ALA A 80 16.11 2.96 -1.24
C ALA A 80 17.14 1.96 -1.76
N ALA A 81 16.69 0.87 -2.41
CA ALA A 81 17.54 -0.14 -3.01
C ALA A 81 18.40 0.44 -4.14
N VAL A 82 17.81 1.23 -5.05
CA VAL A 82 18.54 1.90 -6.14
C VAL A 82 19.56 2.89 -5.58
N ALA A 83 19.17 3.72 -4.60
CA ALA A 83 20.10 4.66 -3.97
C ALA A 83 21.27 3.95 -3.29
N LEU A 84 21.00 2.82 -2.62
CA LEU A 84 22.03 2.00 -2.00
C LEU A 84 22.95 1.36 -3.04
N ALA A 85 22.40 0.82 -4.13
CA ALA A 85 23.17 0.21 -5.21
C ALA A 85 24.08 1.21 -5.92
N LEU A 86 23.60 2.44 -6.16
CA LEU A 86 24.42 3.52 -6.71
C LEU A 86 25.52 3.96 -5.73
N ARG A 87 25.19 4.04 -4.43
CA ARG A 87 26.16 4.46 -3.41
C ARG A 87 27.24 3.41 -3.14
N SER A 88 26.90 2.12 -3.24
CA SER A 88 27.85 1.01 -3.04
C SER A 88 28.67 0.68 -4.31
N GLY A 89 28.42 1.36 -5.43
CA GLY A 89 29.08 1.09 -6.71
C GLY A 89 28.60 -0.17 -7.43
N LEU A 90 27.55 -0.83 -6.92
CA LEU A 90 26.92 -1.99 -7.56
C LEU A 90 26.15 -1.61 -8.83
N ALA A 91 25.73 -0.35 -8.92
CA ALA A 91 25.09 0.23 -10.09
C ALA A 91 25.77 1.55 -10.47
N HIS A 92 25.72 1.88 -11.76
CA HIS A 92 26.24 3.13 -12.30
C HIS A 92 25.11 3.92 -12.96
N SER A 93 25.00 5.20 -12.60
CA SER A 93 24.02 6.10 -13.19
C SER A 93 24.43 6.48 -14.61
N THR A 94 23.51 6.33 -15.56
CA THR A 94 23.67 6.70 -16.96
C THR A 94 22.75 7.85 -17.36
N ALA A 95 21.69 8.09 -16.58
CA ALA A 95 20.77 9.20 -16.80
C ALA A 95 21.28 10.53 -16.23
N SER A 96 20.85 11.62 -16.87
CA SER A 96 21.03 12.98 -16.37
C SER A 96 20.15 13.24 -15.14
N VAL A 97 20.47 14.30 -14.39
CA VAL A 97 19.70 14.71 -13.20
C VAL A 97 18.24 15.02 -13.54
N SER A 98 17.96 15.60 -14.71
CA SER A 98 16.59 15.91 -15.13
C SER A 98 15.75 14.66 -15.40
N ILE A 99 16.34 13.62 -15.98
CA ILE A 99 15.68 12.32 -16.18
C ILE A 99 15.39 11.66 -14.83
N TRP A 100 16.36 11.67 -13.91
CA TRP A 100 16.15 11.16 -12.54
C TRP A 100 15.03 11.90 -11.80
N ALA A 101 14.95 13.22 -11.96
CA ALA A 101 13.89 14.03 -11.37
C ALA A 101 12.52 13.68 -11.96
N ALA A 102 12.40 13.61 -13.29
CA ALA A 102 11.17 13.26 -13.97
C ALA A 102 10.68 11.84 -13.61
N ARG A 103 11.59 10.85 -13.66
CA ARG A 103 11.30 9.46 -13.29
C ARG A 103 10.86 9.33 -11.84
N THR A 104 11.54 10.02 -10.93
CA THR A 104 11.18 10.00 -9.50
C THR A 104 9.80 10.61 -9.29
N LEU A 105 9.54 11.78 -9.88
CA LEU A 105 8.23 12.45 -9.80
C LEU A 105 7.11 11.56 -10.36
N GLY A 106 7.35 10.90 -11.50
CA GLY A 106 6.41 9.95 -12.09
C GLY A 106 6.08 8.79 -11.15
N MET A 107 7.10 8.16 -10.55
CA MET A 107 6.90 7.08 -9.58
C MET A 107 6.18 7.55 -8.31
N VAL A 108 6.49 8.75 -7.82
CA VAL A 108 5.77 9.37 -6.68
C VAL A 108 4.29 9.53 -7.02
N ALA A 109 3.98 10.03 -8.21
CA ALA A 109 2.61 10.22 -8.67
C ALA A 109 1.85 8.89 -8.76
N VAL A 110 2.47 7.86 -9.37
CA VAL A 110 1.88 6.52 -9.47
C VAL A 110 1.64 5.90 -8.09
N ALA A 111 2.62 5.97 -7.18
CA ALA A 111 2.47 5.47 -5.82
C ALA A 111 1.36 6.24 -5.05
N GLY A 112 1.27 7.56 -5.26
CA GLY A 112 0.21 8.40 -4.71
C GLY A 112 -1.18 8.01 -5.21
N ILE A 113 -1.32 7.75 -6.52
CA ILE A 113 -2.56 7.28 -7.14
C ILE A 113 -2.94 5.90 -6.61
N ALA A 114 -2.00 4.96 -6.56
CA ALA A 114 -2.24 3.62 -6.03
C ALA A 114 -2.71 3.67 -4.56
N MET A 115 -2.08 4.51 -3.74
CA MET A 115 -2.47 4.72 -2.35
C MET A 115 -3.85 5.39 -2.21
N ALA A 116 -4.17 6.34 -3.09
CA ALA A 116 -5.48 6.98 -3.13
C ALA A 116 -6.59 5.99 -3.55
N LEU A 117 -6.34 5.16 -4.56
CA LEU A 117 -7.24 4.09 -5.00
C LEU A 117 -7.49 3.10 -3.89
N SER A 118 -6.44 2.59 -3.24
CA SER A 118 -6.53 1.71 -2.07
C SER A 118 -7.39 2.32 -0.97
N THR A 119 -7.14 3.59 -0.63
CA THR A 119 -7.90 4.32 0.40
C THR A 119 -9.38 4.46 0.02
N ASN A 120 -9.67 4.76 -1.24
CA ASN A 120 -11.04 4.90 -1.73
C ASN A 120 -11.80 3.57 -1.71
N ILE A 121 -11.14 2.45 -2.02
CA ILE A 121 -11.75 1.12 -1.94
C ILE A 121 -12.07 0.78 -0.47
N PHE A 122 -11.13 0.98 0.45
CA PHE A 122 -11.36 0.72 1.88
C PHE A 122 -12.43 1.63 2.51
N ARG A 123 -12.77 2.76 1.89
CA ARG A 123 -13.90 3.61 2.33
C ARG A 123 -15.26 3.00 1.98
N ARG A 124 -15.32 2.08 1.01
CA ARG A 124 -16.57 1.49 0.51
C ARG A 124 -17.08 0.35 1.37
N GLY A 125 -16.26 -0.22 2.24
CA GLY A 125 -16.67 -1.38 3.03
C GLY A 125 -15.63 -1.89 4.00
N ALA A 126 -16.02 -2.91 4.76
CA ALA A 126 -15.12 -3.61 5.67
C ALA A 126 -14.31 -4.68 4.92
N ASP A 127 -13.01 -4.70 5.19
CA ASP A 127 -12.10 -5.71 4.70
C ASP A 127 -12.10 -6.93 5.63
N ARG A 128 -12.23 -8.12 5.05
CA ARG A 128 -12.21 -9.41 5.77
C ARG A 128 -10.98 -10.25 5.43
N SER A 129 -10.00 -9.67 4.73
CA SER A 129 -8.77 -10.37 4.41
C SER A 129 -8.02 -10.81 5.66
N THR A 130 -7.62 -12.08 5.66
CA THR A 130 -6.82 -12.69 6.71
C THR A 130 -5.38 -12.19 6.65
N GLY A 131 -4.64 -12.28 7.77
CA GLY A 131 -3.22 -11.93 7.78
C GLY A 131 -2.39 -12.69 6.73
N ARG A 132 -2.79 -13.94 6.43
CA ARG A 132 -2.19 -14.74 5.37
C ARG A 132 -2.42 -14.12 3.99
N GLU A 133 -3.66 -13.78 3.64
CA GLU A 133 -3.99 -13.13 2.37
C GLU A 133 -3.28 -11.78 2.23
N ILE A 134 -3.25 -10.98 3.30
CA ILE A 134 -2.53 -9.69 3.32
C ILE A 134 -1.05 -9.89 3.03
N SER A 135 -0.41 -10.92 3.60
CA SER A 135 1.00 -11.24 3.30
C SER A 135 1.21 -11.67 1.84
N GLY A 136 0.24 -12.40 1.26
CA GLY A 136 0.24 -12.74 -0.17
C GLY A 136 0.14 -11.49 -1.04
N TYR A 137 -0.81 -10.60 -0.75
CA TYR A 137 -0.95 -9.31 -1.46
C TYR A 137 0.28 -8.42 -1.30
N ALA A 138 0.94 -8.46 -0.14
CA ALA A 138 2.19 -7.77 0.10
C ALA A 138 3.30 -8.28 -0.81
N ALA A 139 3.49 -9.60 -0.86
CA ALA A 139 4.49 -10.23 -1.70
C ALA A 139 4.22 -9.96 -3.19
N ILE A 140 2.97 -9.99 -3.64
CA ILE A 140 2.58 -9.61 -5.01
C ILE A 140 2.92 -8.14 -5.28
N GLY A 141 2.47 -7.21 -4.44
CA GLY A 141 2.68 -5.77 -4.67
C GLY A 141 4.16 -5.37 -4.65
N LEU A 142 4.94 -5.91 -3.71
CA LEU A 142 6.38 -5.70 -3.65
C LEU A 142 7.12 -6.33 -4.83
N GLY A 143 6.76 -7.58 -5.17
CA GLY A 143 7.35 -8.31 -6.30
C GLY A 143 7.10 -7.60 -7.63
N LEU A 144 5.85 -7.18 -7.88
CA LEU A 144 5.49 -6.38 -9.06
C LEU A 144 6.33 -5.11 -9.15
N MET A 145 6.39 -4.33 -8.06
CA MET A 145 7.15 -3.08 -8.08
C MET A 145 8.65 -3.30 -8.31
N LEU A 146 9.22 -4.38 -7.76
CA LEU A 146 10.63 -4.70 -7.94
C LEU A 146 10.94 -5.11 -9.39
N ILE A 147 10.11 -5.97 -9.99
CA ILE A 147 10.28 -6.45 -11.37
C ILE A 147 10.05 -5.30 -12.36
N GLU A 148 8.90 -4.63 -12.25
CA GLU A 148 8.51 -3.57 -13.18
C GLU A 148 9.41 -2.35 -13.02
N GLY A 149 9.72 -1.95 -11.78
CA GLY A 149 10.61 -0.83 -11.50
C GLY A 149 11.99 -1.07 -12.10
N THR A 150 12.59 -2.23 -11.84
CA THR A 150 13.92 -2.58 -12.38
C THR A 150 13.91 -2.64 -13.90
N SER A 151 12.89 -3.27 -14.49
CA SER A 151 12.80 -3.40 -15.95
C SER A 151 12.59 -2.05 -16.62
N PHE A 152 11.73 -1.20 -16.05
CA PHE A 152 11.48 0.14 -16.56
C PHE A 152 12.72 1.02 -16.49
N ASP A 153 13.43 0.99 -15.37
CA ASP A 153 14.62 1.82 -15.19
C ASP A 153 15.83 1.35 -15.99
N MET A 154 16.08 0.04 -16.06
CA MET A 154 17.24 -0.51 -16.76
C MET A 154 17.02 -0.64 -18.26
N HIS A 155 15.85 -1.13 -18.68
CA HIS A 155 15.61 -1.50 -20.09
C HIS A 155 14.87 -0.43 -20.87
N LEU A 156 13.92 0.28 -20.24
CA LEU A 156 13.14 1.31 -20.96
C LEU A 156 13.79 2.68 -20.87
N LEU A 157 14.13 3.13 -19.66
CA LEU A 157 14.71 4.46 -19.44
C LEU A 157 16.24 4.48 -19.43
N SER A 158 16.89 3.31 -19.33
CA SER A 158 18.35 3.19 -19.24
C SER A 158 18.96 4.16 -18.21
N THR A 159 18.31 4.28 -17.04
CA THR A 159 18.66 5.25 -15.99
C THR A 159 19.92 4.86 -15.22
N TYR A 160 20.11 3.55 -15.05
CA TYR A 160 21.31 2.96 -14.50
C TYR A 160 21.55 1.59 -15.12
N TYR A 161 22.80 1.13 -15.09
CA TYR A 161 23.15 -0.25 -15.38
C TYR A 161 23.80 -0.90 -14.17
N VAL A 162 23.66 -2.21 -14.07
CA VAL A 162 24.31 -3.04 -13.05
C VAL A 162 25.50 -3.75 -13.69
N MET A 163 26.66 -3.71 -13.02
CA MET A 163 27.91 -4.24 -13.59
C MET A 163 27.94 -5.77 -13.73
N SER A 164 27.16 -6.49 -12.94
CA SER A 164 27.18 -7.95 -12.89
C SER A 164 25.84 -8.54 -13.34
N SER A 165 25.90 -9.45 -14.33
CA SER A 165 24.76 -10.27 -14.74
C SER A 165 24.18 -11.09 -13.58
N SER A 166 25.01 -11.51 -12.63
CA SER A 166 24.56 -12.22 -11.42
C SER A 166 23.68 -11.33 -10.53
N LEU A 167 24.03 -10.05 -10.37
CA LEU A 167 23.22 -9.13 -9.57
C LEU A 167 21.91 -8.79 -10.28
N HIS A 168 21.93 -8.61 -11.59
CA HIS A 168 20.72 -8.44 -12.39
C HIS A 168 19.77 -9.64 -12.24
N ASN A 169 20.28 -10.86 -12.40
CA ASN A 169 19.50 -12.08 -12.22
C ASN A 169 18.99 -12.24 -10.78
N ALA A 170 19.79 -11.88 -9.77
CA ALA A 170 19.36 -11.95 -8.38
C ALA A 170 18.19 -11.00 -8.08
N ILE A 171 18.17 -9.80 -8.66
CA ILE A 171 17.06 -8.85 -8.50
C ILE A 171 15.77 -9.41 -9.13
N HIS A 172 15.86 -9.95 -10.35
CA HIS A 172 14.70 -10.58 -11.00
C HIS A 172 14.23 -11.82 -10.23
N LEU A 173 15.14 -12.67 -9.78
CA LEU A 173 14.82 -13.86 -9.00
C LEU A 173 14.17 -13.50 -7.66
N ALA A 174 14.63 -12.45 -6.98
CA ALA A 174 13.99 -11.94 -5.78
C ALA A 174 12.57 -11.43 -6.07
N GLY A 175 12.37 -10.73 -7.19
CA GLY A 175 11.07 -10.29 -7.64
C GLY A 175 10.11 -11.46 -7.89
N TYR A 176 10.52 -12.44 -8.70
CA TYR A 176 9.72 -13.64 -8.98
C TYR A 176 9.51 -14.50 -7.74
N GLY A 177 10.51 -14.58 -6.87
CA GLY A 177 10.46 -15.28 -5.58
C GLY A 177 9.51 -14.65 -4.57
N LEU A 178 9.17 -13.37 -4.72
CA LEU A 178 8.06 -12.74 -3.97
C LEU A 178 6.72 -12.95 -4.68
N LEU A 179 6.70 -12.77 -6.01
CA LEU A 179 5.47 -12.78 -6.79
C LEU A 179 4.78 -14.16 -6.81
N LEU A 180 5.51 -15.22 -7.16
CA LEU A 180 4.92 -16.56 -7.35
C LEU A 180 4.39 -17.16 -6.04
N PRO A 181 5.15 -17.15 -4.92
CA PRO A 181 4.62 -17.58 -3.64
C PRO A 181 3.52 -16.65 -3.12
N GLY A 182 3.63 -15.34 -3.38
CA GLY A 182 2.60 -14.37 -3.05
C GLY A 182 1.24 -14.71 -3.67
N ILE A 183 1.23 -15.08 -4.95
CA ILE A 183 0.02 -15.58 -5.64
C ILE A 183 -0.51 -16.83 -4.95
N ALA A 184 0.34 -17.82 -4.67
CA ALA A 184 -0.08 -19.06 -4.02
C ALA A 184 -0.71 -18.81 -2.63
N VAL A 185 -0.15 -17.88 -1.85
CA VAL A 185 -0.63 -17.51 -0.51
C VAL A 185 -1.91 -16.68 -0.56
N ALA A 186 -2.06 -15.84 -1.58
CA ALA A 186 -3.22 -14.98 -1.81
C ALA A 186 -4.44 -15.75 -2.36
N LEU A 187 -4.25 -16.98 -2.85
CA LEU A 187 -5.36 -17.82 -3.29
C LEU A 187 -6.18 -18.31 -2.08
N PRO A 188 -7.52 -18.21 -2.14
CA PRO A 188 -8.37 -18.66 -1.06
C PRO A 188 -8.25 -20.17 -0.88
N SER A 189 -8.32 -20.63 0.37
CA SER A 189 -8.34 -22.07 0.65
C SER A 189 -9.58 -22.73 0.00
N PRO A 190 -9.50 -24.00 -0.43
CA PRO A 190 -10.64 -24.70 -1.03
C PRO A 190 -11.90 -24.68 -0.14
N GLN A 191 -11.73 -24.75 1.18
CA GLN A 191 -12.82 -24.67 2.16
C GLN A 191 -13.59 -23.34 2.11
N GLN A 192 -12.91 -22.24 1.85
CA GLN A 192 -13.51 -20.90 1.75
C GLN A 192 -14.25 -20.65 0.43
N ARG A 193 -14.15 -21.55 -0.56
CA ARG A 193 -14.86 -21.46 -1.83
C ARG A 193 -16.25 -22.09 -1.75
N SER A 194 -16.48 -22.99 -0.79
CA SER A 194 -17.75 -23.68 -0.58
C SER A 194 -18.79 -22.83 0.17
N GLU A 195 -18.38 -21.78 0.89
CA GLU A 195 -19.30 -20.85 1.58
C GLU A 195 -19.78 -19.69 0.68
N GLU A 196 -19.22 -19.54 -0.52
CA GLU A 196 -19.59 -18.48 -1.49
C GLU A 196 -20.54 -18.97 -2.60
N VAL A 197 -20.94 -20.25 -2.62
CA VAL A 197 -21.88 -20.86 -3.58
C VAL A 197 -23.23 -21.12 -2.93
#